data_AF-A0A957DZA6-F1
#
_entry.id   AF-A0A957DZA6-F1
#
_cell.length_a   1.000
_cell.length_b   1.000
_cell.length_c   1.000
_cell.angle_alpha   90.00
_cell.angle_beta   90.00
_cell.angle_gamma   90.00
#
_symmetry.space_group_name_H-M   'P 1'
#
loop_
_entity.id
_entity.type
_entity.pdbx_description
1 polymer ?
#
loop_
_entity_poly.entity_id
_entity_poly.type
_entity_poly.pdbx_seq_one_letter_code
_entity_poly.pdbx_strand_id
1 'polypeptide(L)' 'MNGNRAKAMRRGLITFLALLVLTVVEYFIGIQANASIVLLFVIALVKAALIVQVFMHISRLWREEEH' A
#
# COMPACT_ATOMS: atom_id res chain seq x y z
N MET A 1 -24.83 9.13 -10.54
CA MET A 1 -23.42 9.14 -10.07
C MET A 1 -22.56 8.38 -11.07
N ASN A 2 -21.60 9.05 -11.73
CA ASN A 2 -20.76 8.45 -12.78
C ASN A 2 -19.94 7.27 -12.21
N GLY A 3 -20.17 6.06 -12.71
CA GLY A 3 -19.60 4.80 -12.18
C GLY A 3 -18.07 4.75 -12.08
N ASN A 4 -17.36 5.62 -12.82
CA ASN A 4 -15.90 5.70 -12.79
C ASN A 4 -15.35 6.29 -11.49
N ARG A 5 -16.06 7.25 -10.88
CA ARG A 5 -15.66 7.85 -9.59
C ARG A 5 -15.84 6.85 -8.44
N ALA A 6 -16.93 6.09 -8.47
CA ALA A 6 -17.20 5.04 -7.49
C ALA A 6 -16.14 3.92 -7.51
N LYS A 7 -15.69 3.50 -8.70
CA LYS A 7 -14.59 2.53 -8.86
C LYS A 7 -13.26 3.05 -8.31
N ALA A 8 -12.94 4.33 -8.55
CA ALA A 8 -11.72 4.95 -8.03
C ALA A 8 -11.73 5.03 -6.49
N MET A 9 -12.85 5.47 -5.90
CA MET A 9 -13.04 5.48 -4.44
C MET A 9 -12.91 4.08 -3.83
N ARG A 10 -13.52 3.06 -4.45
CA ARG A 10 -13.45 1.69 -3.96
C ARG A 10 -12.01 1.15 -3.95
N ARG A 11 -11.23 1.47 -4.99
CA ARG A 11 -9.81 1.09 -5.07
C ARG A 11 -8.96 1.75 -3.97
N GLY A 12 -9.17 3.05 -3.74
CA GLY A 12 -8.52 3.77 -2.64
C GLY A 12 -8.88 3.19 -1.27
N LEU A 13 -10.16 2.91 -1.04
CA LEU A 13 -10.65 2.33 0.21
C LEU A 13 -10.08 0.93 0.49
N ILE A 14 -10.05 0.05 -0.51
CA ILE A 14 -9.46 -1.29 -0.37
C ILE A 14 -7.98 -1.19 0.00
N THR A 15 -7.25 -0.28 -0.65
CA THR A 15 -5.81 -0.09 -0.40
C THR A 15 -5.57 0.50 0.98
N PHE A 16 -6.41 1.45 1.41
CA PHE A 16 -6.38 1.99 2.76
C PHE A 16 -6.60 0.90 3.82
N LEU A 17 -7.59 0.03 3.63
CA LEU A 17 -7.84 -1.10 4.53
C LEU A 17 -6.66 -2.08 4.56
N ALA A 18 -6.05 -2.37 3.41
CA ALA A 18 -4.85 -3.20 3.35
C ALA A 18 -3.68 -2.58 4.13
N LEU A 19 -3.40 -1.29 3.94
CA LEU A 19 -2.37 -0.57 4.68
C LEU A 19 -2.66 -0.51 6.19
N LEU A 20 -3.92 -0.37 6.57
CA LEU A 20 -4.35 -0.39 7.96
C LEU A 20 -4.06 -1.75 8.60
N VAL A 21 -4.41 -2.86 7.94
CA VAL A 21 -4.10 -4.21 8.42
C VAL A 21 -2.59 -4.41 8.56
N LEU A 22 -1.79 -4.00 7.57
CA LEU A 22 -0.34 -4.10 7.65
C LEU A 22 0.25 -3.31 8.84
N THR A 23 -0.29 -2.13 9.10
CA THR A 23 0.13 -1.29 10.24
C THR A 23 -0.21 -1.95 11.58
N VAL A 24 -1.38 -2.58 11.70
CA VAL A 24 -1.76 -3.32 12.91
C VAL A 24 -0.81 -4.49 13.14
N VAL A 25 -0.50 -5.27 12.10
CA VAL A 25 0.46 -6.39 12.19
C VAL A 25 1.85 -5.91 12.58
N GLU A 26 2.33 -4.82 11.97
CA GLU A 26 3.61 -4.19 12.31
C GLU A 26 3.67 -3.75 13.77
N TYR A 27 2.60 -3.12 14.27
CA TYR A 27 2.51 -2.70 15.66
C TYR A 27 2.69 -3.90 16.61
N PHE A 28 1.96 -5.00 16.38
CA PHE A 28 2.10 -6.20 17.20
C PHE A 28 3.50 -6.82 17.15
N ILE A 29 4.18 -6.75 16.01
CA ILE A 29 5.58 -7.21 15.89
C ILE A 29 6.52 -6.26 16.65
N GLY A 30 6.31 -4.94 16.51
CA GLY A 30 7.18 -3.90 17.05
C GLY A 30 7.15 -3.76 18.58
N ILE A 31 6.04 -4.14 19.22
CA ILE A 31 5.94 -4.14 20.69
C ILE A 31 6.64 -5.34 21.35
N GLN A 32 7.07 -6.35 20.59
CA GLN A 32 7.75 -7.51 21.16
C GLN A 32 9.21 -7.17 21.52
N ALA A 33 9.69 -7.65 22.67
CA ALA A 33 11.06 -7.42 23.13
C ALA A 33 12.13 -7.91 22.14
N ASN A 34 11.82 -8.92 21.32
CA ASN A 34 12.67 -9.46 20.27
C ASN A 34 12.11 -9.15 18.88
N ALA A 35 11.62 -7.93 18.65
CA ALA A 35 11.10 -7.51 17.35
C ALA A 35 12.15 -7.72 16.25
N SER A 36 11.79 -8.49 15.22
CA SER A 36 12.68 -8.72 14.08
C SER A 36 12.67 -7.50 13.16
N ILE A 37 13.77 -6.76 13.14
CA ILE A 37 13.99 -5.62 12.25
C ILE A 37 13.80 -6.02 10.78
N VAL A 38 14.24 -7.22 10.40
CA VAL A 38 14.09 -7.74 9.03
C VAL A 38 12.61 -7.90 8.66
N LEU A 39 11.78 -8.44 9.56
CA LEU A 39 10.35 -8.57 9.30
C LEU A 39 9.66 -7.20 9.18
N LEU A 40 9.99 -6.25 10.06
CA LEU A 40 9.45 -4.89 9.99
C LEU A 40 9.86 -4.19 8.68
N PHE A 41 11.10 -4.39 8.23
CA PHE A 41 11.59 -3.84 6.98
C PHE A 41 10.86 -4.41 5.77
N VAL A 42 10.61 -5.73 5.74
CA VAL A 42 9.79 -6.37 4.69
C VAL A 42 8.38 -5.78 4.67
N ILE A 43 7.75 -5.61 5.83
CA ILE A 43 6.41 -4.99 5.92
C ILE A 43 6.44 -3.54 5.40
N ALA A 44 7.50 -2.77 5.70
CA ALA A 44 7.68 -1.42 5.18
C ALA A 44 7.79 -1.39 3.65
N LEU A 45 8.53 -2.34 3.04
CA LEU A 45 8.63 -2.45 1.59
C LEU A 45 7.29 -2.80 0.94
N VAL A 46 6.51 -3.70 1.54
CA VAL A 46 5.18 -4.05 1.02
C VAL A 46 4.23 -2.85 1.08
N LYS A 47 4.24 -2.09 2.18
CA LYS A 47 3.46 -0.83 2.27
C LYS A 47 3.87 0.17 1.19
N ALA A 48 5.17 0.38 1.01
CA ALA A 48 5.70 1.28 -0.01
C ALA A 48 5.25 0.85 -1.42
N ALA A 49 5.33 -0.44 -1.75
CA ALA A 49 4.88 -0.97 -3.03
C ALA A 49 3.37 -0.73 -3.27
N LEU A 50 2.53 -0.96 -2.26
CA LEU A 50 1.09 -0.69 -2.35
C LEU A 50 0.81 0.79 -2.59
N ILE A 51 1.49 1.67 -1.86
CA ILE A 51 1.32 3.12 -2.00
C ILE A 51 1.73 3.58 -3.39
N VAL A 52 2.90 3.15 -3.86
CA VAL A 52 3.44 3.51 -5.17
C VAL A 52 2.51 3.07 -6.30
N GLN A 53 1.99 1.84 -6.23
CA GLN A 53 1.13 1.30 -7.27
C GLN A 53 -0.25 1.96 -7.34
N VAL A 54 -0.83 2.32 -6.19
CA VAL A 54 -2.23 2.79 -6.14
C VAL A 54 -2.34 4.30 -6.08
N PHE A 55 -1.51 4.97 -5.28
CA PHE A 55 -1.63 6.40 -5.00
C PHE A 55 -0.65 7.25 -5.82
N MET A 56 0.56 6.77 -6.08
CA MET A 56 1.57 7.58 -6.78
C MET A 56 1.52 7.51 -8.30
N HIS A 57 0.67 6.65 -8.89
CA HIS A 57 0.56 6.51 -10.34
C HIS A 57 1.91 6.32 -11.08
N ILE A 58 2.98 5.87 -10.41
CA ILE A 58 4.28 5.60 -11.04
C ILE A 58 4.15 4.54 -12.16
N SER A 59 3.19 3.63 -12.02
CA SER A 59 2.80 2.68 -13.08
C SER A 59 2.16 3.34 -14.33
N ARG A 60 1.77 4.62 -14.25
CA ARG A 60 1.33 5.41 -15.40
C ARG A 60 2.51 6.11 -16.07
N LEU A 61 3.45 6.66 -15.29
CA LEU A 61 4.68 7.27 -15.79
C LEU A 61 5.54 6.28 -16.60
N TRP A 62 5.65 5.02 -16.16
CA TRP A 62 6.35 3.98 -16.93
C TRP A 62 5.58 3.52 -18.19
N ARG A 63 4.27 3.82 -18.28
CA ARG A 63 3.41 3.40 -19.39
C ARG A 63 3.22 4.51 -20.44
N GLU A 64 3.88 5.65 -20.27
CA GLU A 64 3.72 6.83 -21.13
C GLU A 64 4.76 6.89 -22.28
N GLU A 65 5.58 5.85 -22.46
CA GLU A 65 6.62 5.77 -23.53
C GLU A 65 6.46 4.56 -24.47
N GLU A 66 5.22 4.15 -24.78
CA GLU A 66 4.95 3.38 -26.00
C GLU A 66 4.08 4.19 -26.95
N HIS A 67 4.65 5.23 -27.57
CA HIS A 67 4.23 5.77 -28.87
C HIS A 67 5.37 6.51 -29.55
#